data_AF-A0A9C7UQ87-F1
#
_entry.id   AF-A0A9C7UQ87-F1
#
_cell.length_a   1.000
_cell.length_b   1.000
_cell.length_c   1.000
_cell.angle_alpha   90.00
_cell.angle_beta   90.00
_cell.angle_gamma   90.00
#
_symmetry.space_group_name_H-M   'P 1'
#
loop_
_entity.id
_entity.type
_entity.pdbx_description
1 polymer ?
#
loop_
_entity_poly.entity_id
_entity_poly.type
_entity_poly.pdbx_seq_one_letter_code
_entity_poly.pdbx_strand_id
1 'polypeptide(L)'
;MERDKVFPIKQLQEEDTQPLIDALPYADENSLKNREVSRRVASLLEAELSHVDKRSWKEQQQNTRLLSNNLVGIELQRMEEGLPSECENPFKRYEVSYPGGIKEDEVHLWERNVLLLQTSLEHDLLCLANLELLKRYGSQAWLLFISQLEKQVQRYSMKLNEEKNQIDEINVRRRNIQEEALRKLSSLDKSWKQLIRKNRQIELACSRLEDEIRSLKETI
;
A
#
# COMPACT_ATOMS: atom_id res chain seq x y z
N MET A 1 8.60 13.94 -29.70
CA MET A 1 7.84 13.80 -28.45
C MET A 1 7.67 12.31 -28.20
N GLU A 2 8.73 11.69 -27.72
CA GLU A 2 8.74 10.27 -27.32
C GLU A 2 8.51 10.24 -25.81
N ARG A 3 7.31 9.84 -25.40
CA ARG A 3 7.03 9.42 -24.03
C ARG A 3 6.11 8.22 -24.09
N ASP A 4 6.65 7.10 -24.52
CA ASP A 4 6.09 5.79 -24.24
C ASP A 4 7.25 4.81 -24.11
N LYS A 5 7.19 3.94 -23.09
CA LYS A 5 8.14 2.86 -22.76
C LYS A 5 9.28 3.23 -21.79
N VAL A 6 8.95 3.53 -20.54
CA VAL A 6 9.93 3.48 -19.42
C VAL A 6 9.91 2.12 -18.70
N PHE A 7 8.95 1.24 -18.97
CA PHE A 7 9.01 -0.15 -18.50
C PHE A 7 8.51 -1.10 -19.58
N PRO A 8 9.35 -1.98 -20.14
CA PRO A 8 8.84 -3.10 -20.92
C PRO A 8 8.20 -4.08 -19.95
N ILE A 9 6.88 -4.00 -19.77
CA ILE A 9 6.11 -5.13 -19.28
C ILE A 9 6.28 -6.19 -20.37
N LYS A 10 7.18 -7.15 -20.16
CA LYS A 10 7.17 -8.39 -20.94
C LYS A 10 5.78 -8.98 -20.71
N GLN A 11 4.90 -8.88 -21.70
CA GLN A 11 3.73 -9.72 -21.77
C GLN A 11 4.25 -11.16 -21.86
N LEU A 12 4.38 -11.81 -20.70
CA LEU A 12 4.62 -13.24 -20.64
C LEU A 12 3.39 -13.88 -21.27
N GLN A 13 3.56 -14.42 -22.47
CA GLN A 13 2.62 -15.35 -23.07
C GLN A 13 2.65 -16.65 -22.23
N GLU A 14 1.95 -16.65 -21.10
CA GLU A 14 1.69 -17.81 -20.23
C GLU A 14 0.18 -18.06 -20.15
N GLU A 15 -0.51 -18.20 -21.29
CA GLU A 15 -1.98 -18.18 -21.27
C GLU A 15 -2.69 -19.54 -21.14
N ASP A 16 -2.02 -20.71 -21.15
CA ASP A 16 -2.76 -21.99 -21.15
C ASP A 16 -2.41 -23.01 -20.05
N THR A 17 -1.57 -22.68 -19.06
CA THR A 17 -1.24 -23.62 -17.96
C THR A 17 -1.33 -23.04 -16.56
N GLN A 18 -1.93 -21.86 -16.39
CA GLN A 18 -2.31 -21.42 -15.06
C GLN A 18 -3.53 -22.22 -14.62
N PRO A 19 -3.49 -22.90 -13.44
CA PRO A 19 -4.69 -23.54 -12.92
C PRO A 19 -5.78 -22.47 -12.82
N LEU A 20 -6.99 -22.79 -13.29
CA LEU A 20 -8.14 -21.92 -13.11
C LEU A 20 -8.43 -21.83 -11.61
N ILE A 21 -7.83 -20.83 -10.95
CA ILE A 21 -8.08 -20.51 -9.55
C ILE A 21 -9.37 -19.69 -9.55
N ASP A 22 -10.51 -20.35 -9.37
CA ASP A 22 -11.79 -19.70 -9.20
C ASP A 22 -12.10 -19.48 -7.72
N ALA A 23 -12.47 -18.25 -7.39
CA ALA A 23 -13.01 -17.87 -6.10
C ALA A 23 -14.10 -16.83 -6.33
N LEU A 24 -15.28 -17.06 -5.73
CA LEU A 24 -16.46 -16.21 -5.93
C LEU A 24 -16.84 -15.42 -4.66
N PRO A 25 -16.08 -14.39 -4.25
CA PRO A 25 -16.33 -13.64 -3.01
C PRO A 25 -17.76 -13.12 -2.82
N TYR A 26 -18.42 -12.65 -3.88
CA TYR A 26 -19.80 -12.13 -3.82
C TYR A 26 -20.84 -13.26 -3.70
N ALA A 27 -20.54 -14.47 -4.17
CA ALA A 27 -21.42 -15.62 -4.02
C ALA A 27 -21.22 -16.32 -2.65
N ASP A 28 -19.98 -16.34 -2.16
CA ASP A 28 -19.57 -17.03 -0.92
C ASP A 28 -19.59 -16.14 0.32
N GLU A 29 -20.36 -15.06 0.32
CA GLU A 29 -20.40 -14.07 1.40
C GLU A 29 -20.68 -14.70 2.78
N ASN A 30 -21.54 -15.73 2.82
CA ASN A 30 -21.86 -16.46 4.05
C ASN A 30 -20.67 -17.29 4.58
N SER A 31 -19.88 -17.87 3.68
CA SER A 31 -18.69 -18.67 4.02
C SER A 31 -17.55 -17.77 4.52
N LEU A 32 -17.38 -16.60 3.89
CA LEU A 32 -16.37 -15.60 4.26
C LEU A 32 -16.68 -14.93 5.61
N LYS A 33 -17.96 -14.63 5.89
CA LYS A 33 -18.38 -14.06 7.18
C LYS A 33 -18.28 -15.06 8.33
N ASN A 34 -18.21 -16.36 8.05
CA ASN A 34 -18.11 -17.37 9.09
C ASN A 34 -16.69 -17.43 9.69
N ARG A 35 -16.57 -16.96 10.94
CA ARG A 35 -15.31 -16.94 11.69
C ARG A 35 -14.70 -18.33 11.90
N GLU A 36 -15.51 -19.38 11.97
CA GLU A 36 -15.01 -20.75 12.17
C GLU A 36 -14.29 -21.26 10.93
N VAL A 37 -14.84 -20.98 9.74
CA VAL A 37 -14.22 -21.32 8.46
C VAL A 37 -12.87 -20.59 8.33
N SER A 38 -12.84 -19.30 8.64
CA SER A 38 -11.60 -18.51 8.61
C SER A 38 -10.53 -19.07 9.56
N ARG A 39 -10.89 -19.46 10.80
CA ARG A 39 -9.95 -20.09 11.74
C ARG A 39 -9.42 -21.42 11.21
N ARG A 40 -10.29 -22.25 10.64
CA ARG A 40 -9.88 -23.54 10.07
C ARG A 40 -8.91 -23.35 8.90
N VAL A 41 -9.21 -22.41 7.99
CA VAL A 41 -8.33 -22.07 6.87
C VAL A 41 -6.99 -21.54 7.39
N ALA A 42 -6.99 -20.66 8.39
CA ALA A 42 -5.76 -20.14 8.99
C ALA A 42 -4.88 -21.26 9.58
N SER A 43 -5.48 -22.21 10.32
CA SER A 43 -4.75 -23.35 10.87
C SER A 43 -4.14 -24.25 9.79
N LEU A 44 -4.85 -24.47 8.68
CA LEU A 44 -4.31 -25.22 7.54
C LEU A 44 -3.17 -24.46 6.86
N LEU A 45 -3.33 -23.14 6.67
CA LEU A 45 -2.26 -22.31 6.12
C LEU A 45 -1.02 -22.31 7.02
N GLU A 46 -1.17 -22.26 8.34
CA GLU A 46 -0.04 -22.34 9.26
C GLU A 46 0.70 -23.67 9.17
N ALA A 47 -0.04 -24.78 9.01
CA ALA A 47 0.56 -26.10 8.78
C ALA A 47 1.38 -26.12 7.48
N GLU A 48 0.82 -25.62 6.36
CA GLU A 48 1.54 -25.55 5.08
C GLU A 48 2.74 -24.59 5.14
N LEU A 49 2.58 -23.42 5.76
CA LEU A 49 3.64 -22.42 5.93
C LEU A 49 4.79 -22.91 6.83
N SER A 50 4.56 -23.92 7.67
CA SER A 50 5.62 -24.55 8.45
C SER A 50 6.58 -25.38 7.57
N HIS A 51 6.09 -25.85 6.41
CA HIS A 51 6.85 -26.66 5.46
C HIS A 51 7.56 -25.80 4.39
N VAL A 52 7.22 -24.51 4.28
CA VAL A 52 7.80 -23.58 3.31
C VAL A 52 8.97 -22.78 3.90
N ASP A 53 10.09 -22.73 3.19
CA ASP A 53 11.26 -21.93 3.58
C ASP A 53 10.98 -20.42 3.47
N LYS A 54 10.87 -19.75 4.63
CA LYS A 54 10.54 -18.31 4.75
C LYS A 54 11.64 -17.34 4.30
N ARG A 55 12.78 -17.84 3.79
CA ARG A 55 13.99 -17.05 3.49
C ARG A 55 13.80 -16.12 2.29
N SER A 56 13.10 -16.59 1.25
CA SER A 56 12.91 -15.88 -0.03
C SER A 56 12.29 -14.47 0.13
N TRP A 57 11.28 -14.32 0.98
CA TRP A 57 10.57 -13.05 1.15
C TRP A 57 11.33 -12.02 1.99
N LYS A 58 12.08 -12.46 3.01
CA LYS A 58 12.85 -11.54 3.88
C LYS A 58 14.01 -10.89 3.14
N GLU A 59 14.66 -11.63 2.23
CA GLU A 59 15.74 -11.11 1.41
C GLU A 59 15.26 -10.04 0.41
N GLN A 60 14.04 -10.19 -0.13
CA GLN A 60 13.43 -9.17 -1.00
C GLN A 60 13.13 -7.86 -0.27
N GLN A 61 12.78 -7.91 1.02
CA GLN A 61 12.42 -6.72 1.81
C GLN A 61 13.64 -5.85 2.18
N GLN A 62 14.80 -6.47 2.45
CA GLN A 62 16.01 -5.75 2.87
C GLN A 62 16.59 -4.83 1.78
N ASN A 63 16.34 -5.14 0.51
CA ASN A 63 16.81 -4.33 -0.63
C ASN A 63 16.06 -2.99 -0.80
N THR A 64 15.08 -2.67 0.04
CA THR A 64 14.24 -1.46 -0.11
C THR A 64 14.67 -0.26 0.73
N ARG A 65 15.83 -0.29 1.40
CA ARG A 65 16.41 0.91 2.05
C ARG A 65 16.98 1.86 1.00
N LEU A 66 16.11 2.44 0.17
CA LEU A 66 16.44 3.32 -0.96
C LEU A 66 17.18 4.61 -0.55
N LEU A 67 17.24 4.91 0.74
CA LEU A 67 17.83 6.14 1.26
C LEU A 67 19.12 5.94 2.05
N SER A 68 19.56 4.70 2.34
CA SER A 68 20.71 4.45 3.23
C SER A 68 22.01 5.13 2.79
N ASN A 69 22.15 5.42 1.49
CA ASN A 69 23.38 5.95 0.90
C ASN A 69 23.38 7.49 0.74
N ASN A 70 22.34 8.18 1.18
CA ASN A 70 22.23 9.65 1.15
C ASN A 70 22.49 10.22 2.56
N LEU A 71 22.96 11.47 2.65
CA LEU A 71 22.93 12.29 3.88
C LEU A 71 21.58 12.17 4.61
N VAL A 72 20.45 12.16 3.87
CA VAL A 72 19.11 11.93 4.42
C VAL A 72 18.98 10.56 5.10
N GLY A 73 19.57 9.51 4.53
CA GLY A 73 19.56 8.18 5.15
C GLY A 73 20.37 8.12 6.42
N ILE A 74 21.53 8.77 6.44
CA ILE A 74 22.39 8.87 7.63
C ILE A 74 21.64 9.61 8.75
N GLU A 75 20.96 10.71 8.42
CA GLU A 75 20.12 11.47 9.35
C GLU A 75 18.93 10.65 9.87
N LEU A 76 18.26 9.90 8.98
CA LEU A 76 17.15 9.01 9.36
C LEU A 76 17.61 7.88 10.28
N GLN A 77 18.78 7.30 10.00
CA GLN A 77 19.37 6.28 10.85
C GLN A 77 19.74 6.85 12.23
N ARG A 78 20.33 8.05 12.26
CA ARG A 78 20.63 8.76 13.51
C ARG A 78 19.35 9.04 14.32
N MET A 79 18.26 9.44 13.66
CA MET A 79 16.95 9.64 14.30
C MET A 79 16.36 8.32 14.84
N GLU A 80 16.50 7.22 14.09
CA GLU A 80 16.09 5.88 14.53
C GLU A 80 16.86 5.42 15.79
N GLU A 81 18.15 5.75 15.85
CA GLU A 81 19.03 5.52 17.00
C GLU A 81 18.78 6.51 18.16
N GLY A 82 17.92 7.51 17.97
CA GLY A 82 17.53 8.49 19.01
C GLY A 82 18.64 9.49 19.39
N LEU A 83 19.67 9.63 18.57
CA LEU A 83 20.78 10.54 18.83
C LEU A 83 20.36 12.00 18.55
N PRO A 84 20.72 12.97 19.42
CA PRO A 84 20.41 14.38 19.21
C PRO A 84 21.04 14.89 17.91
N SER A 85 20.36 15.84 17.24
CA SER A 85 20.85 16.41 15.98
C SER A 85 22.17 17.13 16.18
N GLU A 86 23.15 16.89 15.30
CA GLU A 86 24.45 17.58 15.31
C GLU A 86 24.36 19.05 14.88
N CYS A 87 23.22 19.47 14.32
CA CYS A 87 23.05 20.85 13.87
C CYS A 87 23.01 21.79 15.07
N GLU A 88 24.17 22.38 15.40
CA GLU A 88 24.25 23.51 16.30
C GLU A 88 23.30 24.60 15.85
N ASN A 89 22.73 25.35 16.80
CA ASN A 89 21.85 26.48 16.49
C ASN A 89 22.51 27.39 15.43
N PRO A 90 21.93 27.50 14.22
CA PRO A 90 22.53 28.23 13.09
C PRO A 90 22.85 29.70 13.41
N PHE A 91 22.13 30.27 14.38
CA PHE A 91 22.23 31.65 14.83
C PHE A 91 23.39 31.91 15.81
N LYS A 92 23.96 30.87 16.43
CA LYS A 92 25.17 31.01 17.28
C LYS A 92 26.34 31.62 16.53
N ARG A 93 26.38 31.46 15.20
CA ARG A 93 27.42 32.02 14.33
C ARG A 93 27.40 33.54 14.24
N TYR A 94 26.28 34.18 14.56
CA TYR A 94 26.11 35.64 14.53
C TYR A 94 25.87 36.20 15.93
N GLU A 95 25.89 35.35 16.97
CA GLU A 95 25.70 35.77 18.35
C GLU A 95 26.96 36.47 18.85
N VAL A 96 26.88 37.78 19.03
CA VAL A 96 28.00 38.57 19.54
C VAL A 96 28.04 38.47 21.06
N SER A 97 29.17 38.01 21.59
CA SER A 97 29.46 38.06 23.03
C SER A 97 30.63 38.99 23.28
N TYR A 98 30.49 39.85 24.28
CA TYR A 98 31.58 40.73 24.70
C TYR A 98 32.54 39.94 25.61
N PRO A 99 33.86 40.04 25.41
CA PRO A 99 34.82 39.41 26.30
C PRO A 99 34.76 40.15 27.64
N GLY A 100 34.41 39.44 28.71
CA GLY A 100 34.34 39.99 30.07
C GLY A 100 35.29 39.27 31.02
N GLY A 101 35.83 39.99 32.00
CA GLY A 101 36.72 39.45 33.03
C GLY A 101 38.16 39.25 32.52
N ILE A 102 38.79 38.10 32.85
CA ILE A 102 40.22 37.81 32.58
C ILE A 102 40.57 37.85 31.08
N LYS A 103 39.58 37.78 30.18
CA LYS A 103 39.74 37.76 28.72
C LYS A 103 39.79 39.16 28.08
N GLU A 104 39.63 40.22 28.86
CA GLU A 104 39.64 41.61 28.36
C GLU A 104 41.05 42.05 27.93
N ASP A 105 42.10 41.48 28.52
CA ASP A 105 43.51 41.81 28.23
C ASP A 105 44.01 41.19 26.90
N GLU A 106 43.26 40.25 26.31
CA GLU A 106 43.63 39.55 25.07
C GLU A 106 43.15 40.31 23.82
N VAL A 107 44.07 41.04 23.17
CA VAL A 107 43.79 41.84 21.96
C VAL A 107 43.18 41.01 20.83
N HIS A 108 43.62 39.77 20.62
CA HIS A 108 43.11 38.91 19.54
C HIS A 108 41.63 38.51 19.71
N LEU A 109 41.12 38.44 20.95
CA LEU A 109 39.70 38.18 21.18
C LEU A 109 38.85 39.38 20.77
N TRP A 110 39.34 40.59 21.00
CA TRP A 110 38.69 41.81 20.53
C TRP A 110 38.68 41.92 19.01
N GLU A 111 39.79 41.62 18.34
CA GLU A 111 39.87 41.59 16.88
C GLU A 111 38.85 40.61 16.27
N ARG A 112 38.76 39.40 16.85
CA ARG A 112 37.78 38.39 16.46
C ARG A 112 36.34 38.87 16.68
N ASN A 113 36.06 39.53 17.79
CA ASN A 113 34.72 40.05 18.09
C ASN A 113 34.34 41.23 17.20
N VAL A 114 35.29 42.09 16.83
CA VAL A 114 35.06 43.16 15.84
C VAL A 114 34.71 42.56 14.49
N LEU A 115 35.44 41.53 14.05
CA LEU A 115 35.10 40.82 12.81
C LEU A 115 33.72 40.17 12.90
N LEU A 116 33.39 39.52 14.01
CA LEU A 116 32.08 38.92 14.25
C LEU A 116 30.96 39.97 14.21
N LEU A 117 31.15 41.11 14.86
CA LEU A 117 30.25 42.26 14.83
C LEU A 117 30.01 42.77 13.40
N GLN A 118 31.07 42.92 12.61
CA GLN A 118 30.96 43.30 11.20
C GLN A 118 30.13 42.27 10.43
N THR A 119 30.38 40.97 10.62
CA THR A 119 29.60 39.93 9.93
C THR A 119 28.13 39.91 10.36
N SER A 120 27.82 40.16 11.63
CA SER A 120 26.45 40.25 12.13
C SER A 120 25.73 41.46 11.54
N LEU A 121 26.40 42.62 11.50
CA LEU A 121 25.84 43.83 10.91
C LEU A 121 25.47 43.62 9.43
N GLU A 122 26.38 43.02 8.65
CA GLU A 122 26.11 42.71 7.25
C GLU A 122 24.97 41.69 7.09
N HIS A 123 24.89 40.70 7.97
CA HIS A 123 23.76 39.75 7.99
C HIS A 123 22.43 40.48 8.22
N ASP A 124 22.37 41.37 9.22
CA ASP A 124 21.17 42.13 9.55
C ASP A 124 20.75 43.07 8.41
N LEU A 125 21.71 43.69 7.73
CA LEU A 125 21.45 44.52 6.54
C LEU A 125 20.85 43.70 5.40
N LEU A 126 21.37 42.49 5.14
CA LEU A 126 20.80 41.58 4.15
C LEU A 126 19.41 41.11 4.55
N CYS A 127 19.18 40.81 5.83
CA CYS A 127 17.87 40.46 6.36
C CYS A 127 16.87 41.60 6.17
N LEU A 128 17.27 42.85 6.43
CA LEU A 128 16.45 44.02 6.17
C LEU A 128 16.06 44.13 4.69
N ALA A 129 17.03 44.01 3.78
CA ALA A 129 16.79 44.05 2.34
C ALA A 129 15.83 42.92 1.89
N ASN A 130 16.01 41.71 2.41
CA ASN A 130 15.11 40.58 2.15
C ASN A 130 13.70 40.82 2.70
N LEU A 131 13.57 41.41 3.88
CA LEU A 131 12.27 41.77 4.46
C LEU A 131 11.57 42.87 3.66
N GLU A 132 12.32 43.83 3.10
CA GLU A 132 11.75 44.82 2.19
C GLU A 132 11.22 44.18 0.91
N LEU A 133 11.97 43.25 0.32
CA LEU A 133 11.51 42.47 -0.84
C LEU A 133 10.27 41.64 -0.50
N LEU A 134 10.26 40.98 0.66
CA LEU A 134 9.12 40.21 1.15
C LEU A 134 7.89 41.11 1.39
N LYS A 135 8.09 42.31 1.96
CA LYS A 135 7.00 43.27 2.16
C LYS A 135 6.40 43.74 0.82
N ARG A 136 7.22 43.90 -0.21
CA ARG A 136 6.77 44.34 -1.55
C ARG A 136 6.09 43.23 -2.33
N TYR A 137 6.66 42.02 -2.38
CA TYR A 137 6.23 40.95 -3.28
C TYR A 137 5.63 39.73 -2.57
N GLY A 138 5.84 39.60 -1.26
CA GLY A 138 5.47 38.41 -0.50
C GLY A 138 3.98 38.10 -0.57
N SER A 139 3.11 39.11 -0.41
CA SER A 139 1.66 38.90 -0.50
C SER A 139 1.23 38.32 -1.86
N GLN A 140 1.70 38.90 -2.96
CA GLN A 140 1.38 38.43 -4.31
C GLN A 140 1.97 37.05 -4.59
N ALA A 141 3.21 36.80 -4.16
CA ALA A 141 3.86 35.49 -4.30
C ALA A 141 3.11 34.40 -3.51
N TRP A 142 2.67 34.72 -2.29
CA TRP A 142 1.87 33.81 -1.45
C TRP A 142 0.51 33.50 -2.08
N LEU A 143 -0.19 34.50 -2.62
CA LEU A 143 -1.46 34.28 -3.32
C LEU A 143 -1.29 33.38 -4.56
N LEU A 144 -0.23 33.58 -5.33
CA LEU A 144 0.09 32.72 -6.47
C LEU A 144 0.38 31.28 -6.02
N PHE A 145 1.17 31.12 -4.95
CA PHE A 145 1.48 29.82 -4.37
C PHE A 145 0.22 29.09 -3.90
N ILE A 146 -0.68 29.78 -3.19
CA ILE A 146 -1.97 29.22 -2.76
C ILE A 146 -2.79 28.79 -3.98
N SER A 147 -2.89 29.62 -5.02
CA SER A 147 -3.61 29.26 -6.25
C SER A 147 -3.02 28.03 -6.95
N GLN A 148 -1.70 27.87 -6.93
CA GLN A 148 -1.03 26.68 -7.45
C GLN A 148 -1.35 25.44 -6.61
N LEU A 149 -1.33 25.56 -5.28
CA LEU A 149 -1.71 24.48 -4.37
C LEU A 149 -3.16 24.07 -4.55
N GLU A 150 -4.10 25.02 -4.65
CA GLU A 150 -5.51 24.73 -4.89
C GLU A 150 -5.72 23.96 -6.20
N LYS A 151 -5.02 24.35 -7.27
CA LYS A 151 -5.05 23.62 -8.55
C LYS A 151 -4.47 22.21 -8.42
N GLN A 152 -3.42 22.01 -7.62
CA GLN A 152 -2.89 20.68 -7.36
C GLN A 152 -3.89 19.82 -6.59
N VAL A 153 -4.50 20.36 -5.53
CA VAL A 153 -5.54 19.67 -4.75
C VAL A 153 -6.71 19.25 -5.63
N GLN A 154 -7.20 20.16 -6.48
CA GLN A 154 -8.28 19.85 -7.43
C GLN A 154 -7.88 18.72 -8.39
N ARG A 155 -6.67 18.77 -8.96
CA ARG A 155 -6.16 17.71 -9.85
C ARG A 155 -6.09 16.35 -9.15
N TYR A 156 -5.57 16.31 -7.92
CA TYR A 156 -5.50 15.06 -7.16
C TYR A 156 -6.88 14.55 -6.76
N SER A 157 -7.80 15.44 -6.38
CA SER A 157 -9.20 15.07 -6.08
C SER A 157 -9.91 14.50 -7.31
N MET A 158 -9.71 15.08 -8.50
CA MET A 158 -10.27 14.55 -9.75
C MET A 158 -9.71 13.17 -10.07
N LYS A 159 -8.39 12.99 -9.97
CA LYS A 159 -7.76 11.67 -10.16
C LYS A 159 -8.27 10.64 -9.17
N LEU A 160 -8.39 11.00 -7.89
CA LEU A 160 -8.93 10.09 -6.87
C LEU A 160 -10.36 9.66 -7.20
N ASN A 161 -11.19 10.58 -7.67
CA ASN A 161 -12.56 10.27 -8.06
C ASN A 161 -12.62 9.35 -9.29
N GLU A 162 -11.76 9.60 -10.28
CA GLU A 162 -11.63 8.76 -11.46
C GLU A 162 -11.22 7.32 -11.10
N GLU A 163 -10.19 7.16 -10.28
CA GLU A 163 -9.74 5.83 -9.81
C GLU A 163 -10.84 5.12 -8.99
N LYS A 164 -11.59 5.85 -8.15
CA LYS A 164 -12.74 5.28 -7.42
C LYS A 164 -13.82 4.79 -8.37
N ASN A 165 -14.17 5.58 -9.38
CA ASN A 165 -15.16 5.18 -10.39
C ASN A 165 -14.69 3.92 -11.14
N GLN A 166 -13.41 3.84 -11.51
CA GLN A 166 -12.85 2.65 -12.17
C GLN A 166 -12.90 1.41 -11.26
N ILE A 167 -12.59 1.57 -9.96
CA ILE A 167 -12.73 0.49 -8.97
C ILE A 167 -14.19 0.04 -8.87
N ASP A 168 -15.14 0.98 -8.81
CA ASP A 168 -16.57 0.67 -8.71
C ASP A 168 -17.08 -0.04 -9.97
N GLU A 169 -16.69 0.39 -11.16
CA GLU A 169 -17.01 -0.27 -12.42
C GLU A 169 -16.49 -1.72 -12.45
N ILE A 170 -15.25 -1.94 -12.03
CA ILE A 170 -14.66 -3.27 -11.94
C ILE A 170 -15.43 -4.12 -10.92
N ASN A 171 -15.78 -3.57 -9.76
CA ASN A 171 -16.52 -4.27 -8.72
C ASN A 171 -17.93 -4.66 -9.18
N VAL A 172 -18.65 -3.75 -9.86
CA VAL A 172 -19.96 -4.04 -10.46
C VAL A 172 -19.84 -5.13 -11.52
N ARG A 173 -18.85 -5.05 -12.41
CA ARG A 173 -18.61 -6.07 -13.42
C ARG A 173 -18.32 -7.44 -12.79
N ARG A 174 -17.44 -7.50 -11.80
CA ARG A 174 -17.13 -8.73 -11.05
C ARG A 174 -18.37 -9.31 -10.40
N ARG A 175 -19.16 -8.48 -9.73
CA ARG A 175 -20.41 -8.91 -9.09
C ARG A 175 -21.38 -9.53 -10.10
N ASN A 176 -21.60 -8.89 -11.26
CA ASN A 176 -22.50 -9.41 -12.29
C ASN A 176 -22.05 -10.78 -12.82
N ILE A 177 -20.75 -10.95 -13.09
CA ILE A 177 -20.17 -12.23 -13.53
C ILE A 177 -20.40 -13.32 -12.48
N GLN A 178 -20.16 -13.01 -11.20
CA GLN A 178 -20.34 -13.97 -10.11
C GLN A 178 -21.81 -14.30 -9.85
N GLU A 179 -22.72 -13.33 -9.96
CA GLU A 179 -24.17 -13.58 -9.87
C GLU A 179 -24.66 -14.49 -11.01
N GLU A 180 -24.14 -14.32 -12.23
CA GLU A 180 -24.46 -15.21 -13.35
C GLU A 180 -23.91 -16.63 -13.13
N ALA A 181 -22.65 -16.74 -12.69
CA ALA A 181 -22.03 -18.02 -12.36
C ALA A 181 -22.80 -18.74 -11.25
N LEU A 182 -23.23 -18.02 -10.20
CA LEU A 182 -24.02 -18.56 -9.12
C LEU A 182 -25.37 -19.11 -9.59
N ARG A 183 -26.05 -18.42 -10.53
CA ARG A 183 -27.30 -18.92 -11.13
C ARG A 183 -27.07 -20.25 -11.88
N LYS A 184 -25.98 -20.34 -12.64
CA LYS A 184 -25.58 -21.57 -13.35
C LYS A 184 -25.22 -22.70 -12.37
N LEU A 185 -24.44 -22.41 -11.33
CA LEU A 185 -24.11 -23.38 -10.29
C LEU A 185 -25.36 -23.89 -9.57
N SER A 186 -26.32 -23.00 -9.24
CA SER A 186 -27.58 -23.40 -8.61
C SER A 186 -28.45 -24.30 -9.50
N SER A 187 -28.49 -24.03 -10.81
CA SER A 187 -29.26 -24.87 -11.75
C SER A 187 -28.62 -26.25 -11.95
N LEU A 188 -27.29 -26.30 -12.01
CA LEU A 188 -26.51 -27.54 -12.07
C LEU A 188 -26.66 -28.36 -10.78
N ASP A 189 -26.55 -27.74 -9.61
CA ASP A 189 -26.73 -28.40 -8.32
C ASP A 189 -28.14 -29.00 -8.18
N LYS A 190 -29.18 -28.28 -8.60
CA LYS A 190 -30.56 -28.81 -8.62
C LYS A 190 -30.69 -30.00 -9.56
N SER A 191 -30.16 -29.90 -10.78
CA SER A 191 -30.17 -31.00 -11.76
C SER A 191 -29.42 -32.22 -11.25
N TRP A 192 -28.25 -32.01 -10.65
CA TRP A 192 -27.44 -33.06 -10.05
C TRP A 192 -28.17 -33.76 -8.90
N LYS A 193 -28.73 -33.01 -7.95
CA LYS A 193 -29.56 -33.56 -6.86
C LYS A 193 -30.77 -34.32 -7.38
N GLN A 194 -31.41 -33.84 -8.45
CA GLN A 194 -32.52 -34.54 -9.07
C GLN A 194 -32.08 -35.85 -9.73
N LEU A 195 -30.95 -35.86 -10.44
CA LEU A 195 -30.39 -37.05 -11.05
C LEU A 195 -30.03 -38.10 -10.00
N ILE A 196 -29.38 -37.70 -8.89
CA ILE A 196 -29.10 -38.61 -7.77
C ILE A 196 -30.38 -39.22 -7.21
N ARG A 197 -31.41 -38.39 -6.97
CA ARG A 197 -32.71 -38.88 -6.46
C ARG A 197 -33.37 -39.85 -7.43
N LYS A 198 -33.34 -39.56 -8.73
CA LYS A 198 -33.87 -40.44 -9.78
C LYS A 198 -33.10 -41.76 -9.83
N ASN A 199 -31.78 -41.72 -9.80
CA ASN A 199 -30.95 -42.93 -9.81
C ASN A 199 -31.27 -43.82 -8.61
N ARG A 200 -31.35 -43.22 -7.41
CA ARG A 200 -31.73 -43.94 -6.20
C ARG A 200 -33.15 -44.53 -6.27
N GLN A 201 -34.10 -43.83 -6.89
CA GLN A 201 -35.46 -44.34 -7.10
C GLN A 201 -35.46 -45.54 -8.06
N ILE A 202 -34.65 -45.49 -9.11
CA ILE A 202 -34.49 -46.60 -10.07
C ILE A 202 -33.86 -47.80 -9.37
N GLU A 203 -32.78 -47.62 -8.60
CA GLU A 203 -32.13 -48.68 -7.82
C GLU A 203 -33.13 -49.37 -6.88
N LEU A 204 -33.96 -48.60 -6.17
CA LEU A 204 -35.00 -49.14 -5.29
C LEU A 204 -36.09 -49.90 -6.07
N ALA A 205 -36.49 -49.41 -7.24
CA ALA A 205 -37.47 -50.09 -8.09
C ALA A 205 -36.91 -51.39 -8.66
N CYS A 206 -35.65 -51.39 -9.13
CA CYS A 206 -34.95 -52.60 -9.59
C CYS A 206 -34.83 -53.63 -8.46
N SER A 207 -34.40 -53.23 -7.27
CA SER A 207 -34.31 -54.13 -6.11
C SER A 207 -35.66 -54.76 -5.77
N ARG A 208 -36.76 -54.00 -5.79
CA ARG A 208 -38.12 -54.54 -5.55
C ARG A 208 -38.53 -55.55 -6.62
N LEU A 209 -38.28 -55.24 -7.90
CA LEU A 209 -38.56 -56.16 -9.00
C LEU A 209 -37.72 -57.44 -8.92
N GLU A 210 -36.45 -57.33 -8.52
CA GLU A 210 -35.59 -58.49 -8.29
C GLU A 210 -36.08 -59.38 -7.14
N ASP A 211 -36.55 -58.78 -6.05
CA ASP A 211 -37.15 -59.51 -4.92
C ASP A 211 -38.47 -60.19 -5.33
N GLU A 212 -39.32 -59.51 -6.09
CA GLU A 212 -40.55 -60.09 -6.66
C GLU A 212 -40.24 -61.28 -7.58
N ILE A 213 -39.27 -61.13 -8.50
CA ILE A 213 -38.83 -62.21 -9.39
C ILE A 213 -38.27 -63.39 -8.58
N ARG A 214 -37.50 -63.12 -7.52
CA ARG A 214 -36.97 -64.18 -6.65
C ARG A 214 -38.09 -64.94 -5.96
N SER A 215 -39.09 -64.24 -5.42
CA SER A 215 -40.25 -64.88 -4.78
C SER A 215 -41.05 -65.75 -5.76
N LEU A 216 -41.25 -65.30 -7.00
CA LEU A 216 -41.96 -66.07 -8.02
C LEU A 216 -41.21 -67.34 -8.43
N LYS A 217 -39.87 -67.29 -8.48
CA LYS A 217 -39.04 -68.46 -8.77
C LYS A 217 -39.04 -69.51 -7.66
N GLU A 218 -39.26 -69.11 -6.41
CA GLU A 218 -39.37 -70.04 -5.28
C GLU A 218 -40.74 -70.73 -5.21
N THR A 219 -41.76 -70.14 -5.84
CA THR A 219 -43.14 -70.69 -5.87
C THR A 219 -43.43 -71.63 -7.04
N ILE A 220 -42.48 -71.81 -7.97
CA ILE A 220 -42.54 -72.75 -9.11
C ILE A 220 -41.65 -73.95 -8.80
#